data_AF-A0A350XU00-F1
#
_entry.id   AF-A0A350XU00-F1
#
_cell.length_a   1.000
_cell.length_b   1.000
_cell.length_c   1.000
_cell.angle_alpha   90.00
_cell.angle_beta   90.00
_cell.angle_gamma   90.00
#
_symmetry.space_group_name_H-M   'P 1'
#
loop_
_entity.id
_entity.type
_entity.pdbx_description
1 polymer ?
#
loop_
_entity_poly.entity_id
_entity_poly.type
_entity_poly.pdbx_seq_one_letter_code
_entity_poly.pdbx_strand_id
1 'polypeptide(L)'
;MLHPVHGPGLAEAVREIPGIELVEAADTDGVVSATADGFEILLTYPWDDRFLSGSLKWVQAISAGIDQFPLEALGRAGVVLTSA
;
A
#
# COMPACT_ATOMS: atom_id res chain seq x y z
N MET A 1 -2.10 5.66 0.93
CA MET A 1 -0.64 5.78 1.05
C MET A 1 0.00 5.19 -0.21
N LEU A 2 0.85 5.97 -0.88
CA LEU A 2 1.65 5.54 -2.02
C LEU A 2 3.11 5.36 -1.59
N HIS A 3 3.63 4.15 -1.79
CA HIS A 3 5.03 3.81 -1.54
C HIS A 3 5.94 4.60 -2.49
N PRO A 4 7.12 5.12 -2.06
CA PRO A 4 8.02 5.98 -2.87
C PRO A 4 8.51 5.33 -4.17
N VAL A 5 8.59 4.01 -4.20
CA VAL A 5 8.95 3.24 -5.40
C VAL A 5 7.68 2.97 -6.22
N HIS A 6 7.43 3.82 -7.21
CA HIS A 6 6.34 3.66 -8.17
C HIS A 6 6.69 4.25 -9.55
N GLY A 7 5.92 3.89 -10.58
CA GLY A 7 6.06 4.45 -11.92
C GLY A 7 5.52 5.89 -12.02
N PRO A 8 5.96 6.65 -13.04
CA PRO A 8 5.44 8.00 -13.29
C PRO A 8 3.94 7.95 -13.62
N GLY A 9 3.19 9.00 -13.25
CA GLY A 9 1.76 9.12 -13.56
C GLY A 9 0.82 8.42 -12.57
N LEU A 10 1.33 7.54 -11.70
CA LEU A 10 0.48 6.82 -10.75
C LEU A 10 -0.11 7.76 -9.68
N ALA A 11 0.70 8.68 -9.16
CA ALA A 11 0.24 9.62 -8.15
C ALA A 11 -0.84 10.56 -8.71
N GLU A 12 -0.66 11.01 -9.95
CA GLU A 12 -1.64 11.81 -10.69
C GLU A 12 -2.94 11.03 -10.90
N ALA A 13 -2.85 9.79 -11.39
CA ALA A 13 -4.03 8.96 -11.63
C ALA A 13 -4.83 8.68 -10.34
N VAL A 14 -4.15 8.46 -9.20
CA VAL A 14 -4.83 8.22 -7.92
C VAL A 14 -5.50 9.49 -7.38
N ARG A 15 -4.89 10.67 -7.59
CA ARG A 15 -5.49 11.96 -7.18
C ARG A 15 -6.78 12.28 -7.93
N GLU A 16 -6.98 11.72 -9.12
CA GLU A 16 -8.21 11.90 -9.90
C GLU A 16 -9.38 11.05 -9.36
N ILE A 17 -9.13 10.11 -8.45
CA ILE A 17 -10.18 9.24 -7.89
C ILE A 17 -10.97 10.00 -6.80
N PRO A 18 -12.28 10.24 -7.00
CA PRO A 18 -13.09 10.94 -6.01
C PRO A 18 -13.18 10.18 -4.68
N GLY A 19 -13.00 10.89 -3.57
CA GLY A 19 -13.10 10.31 -2.23
C GLY A 19 -11.84 9.59 -1.73
N ILE A 20 -10.75 9.62 -2.50
CA ILE A 20 -9.45 9.10 -2.07
C ILE A 20 -8.51 10.26 -1.75
N GLU A 21 -7.99 10.28 -0.52
CA GLU A 21 -6.90 11.17 -0.13
C GLU A 21 -5.56 10.46 -0.38
N LEU A 22 -4.76 11.03 -1.27
CA LEU A 22 -3.43 10.52 -1.58
C LEU A 22 -2.37 11.20 -0.71
N VAL A 23 -1.61 10.38 0.01
CA VAL A 23 -0.33 10.78 0.63
C VAL A 23 0.76 9.89 0.09
N GLU A 24 1.89 10.51 -0.28
CA GLU A 24 3.10 9.88 -0.77
C GLU A 24 4.12 9.80 0.37
N ALA A 25 4.68 8.62 0.61
CA ALA A 25 5.76 8.47 1.57
C ALA A 25 7.09 8.85 0.93
N ALA A 26 7.98 9.49 1.70
CA ALA A 26 9.32 9.81 1.25
C ALA A 26 10.25 8.58 1.17
N ASP A 27 10.03 7.61 2.05
CA ASP A 27 10.81 6.38 2.18
C ASP A 27 9.94 5.26 2.78
N THR A 28 10.54 4.08 3.01
CA THR A 28 9.90 2.93 3.63
C THR A 28 9.40 3.23 5.05
N ASP A 29 10.13 4.01 5.84
CA ASP A 29 9.72 4.33 7.22
C ASP A 29 8.52 5.30 7.23
N GLY A 30 8.41 6.16 6.22
CA GLY A 30 7.22 6.98 5.97
C GLY A 30 5.98 6.14 5.66
N VAL A 31 6.14 5.00 4.97
CA VAL A 31 5.04 4.05 4.75
C VAL A 31 4.60 3.41 6.06
N VAL A 32 5.56 2.96 6.89
CA VAL A 32 5.29 2.38 8.21
C VAL A 32 4.58 3.40 9.12
N SER A 33 5.05 4.65 9.16
CA SER A 33 4.39 5.71 9.95
C SER A 33 2.95 5.90 9.50
N ALA A 34 2.71 6.00 8.19
CA ALA A 34 1.36 6.23 7.69
C ALA A 34 0.42 5.04 7.93
N THR A 35 0.87 3.80 7.77
CA THR A 35 0.03 2.66 8.12
C THR A 35 -0.24 2.61 9.62
N ALA A 36 0.68 3.06 10.48
CA ALA A 36 0.41 3.23 11.91
C ALA A 36 -0.57 4.38 12.22
N ASP A 37 -0.53 5.47 11.43
CA ASP A 37 -1.37 6.66 11.58
C ASP A 37 -2.81 6.49 11.06
N GLY A 38 -3.18 5.28 10.64
CA GLY A 38 -4.56 4.96 10.29
C GLY A 38 -4.85 4.88 8.79
N PHE A 39 -3.83 4.96 7.92
CA PHE A 39 -4.05 4.75 6.49
C PHE A 39 -4.55 3.33 6.21
N GLU A 40 -5.58 3.25 5.38
CA GLU A 40 -6.29 1.99 5.11
C GLU A 40 -5.90 1.33 3.79
N ILE A 41 -5.28 2.10 2.88
CA ILE A 41 -4.92 1.68 1.53
C ILE A 41 -3.43 1.91 1.30
N LEU A 42 -2.71 0.86 0.87
CA LEU A 42 -1.31 0.91 0.48
C LEU A 42 -1.15 0.52 -1.01
N LEU A 43 -0.59 1.41 -1.80
CA LEU A 43 -0.10 1.10 -3.15
C LEU A 43 1.41 0.89 -3.06
N THR A 44 1.90 -0.30 -3.38
CA THR A 44 3.33 -0.61 -3.23
C THR A 44 3.88 -1.55 -4.29
N TYR A 45 5.19 -1.42 -4.55
CA TYR A 45 5.96 -2.39 -5.32
C TYR A 45 6.69 -3.38 -4.40
N PRO A 46 7.58 -2.96 -3.48
CA PRO A 46 8.14 -3.88 -2.48
C PRO A 46 7.17 -4.13 -1.33
N TRP A 47 7.28 -5.30 -0.69
CA TRP A 47 6.65 -5.57 0.59
C TRP A 47 7.67 -5.52 1.73
N ASP A 48 7.28 -4.94 2.86
CA ASP A 48 7.97 -5.00 4.14
C ASP A 48 6.93 -5.40 5.19
N ASP A 49 7.22 -6.40 6.03
CA ASP A 49 6.27 -6.90 7.02
C ASP A 49 5.81 -5.82 8.01
N ARG A 50 6.61 -4.76 8.21
CA ARG A 50 6.27 -3.61 9.05
C ARG A 50 5.11 -2.78 8.49
N PHE A 51 4.76 -2.95 7.20
CA PHE A 51 3.61 -2.27 6.61
C PHE A 51 2.28 -2.79 7.16
N LEU A 52 2.24 -4.02 7.67
CA LEU A 52 1.02 -4.62 8.22
C LEU A 52 0.66 -3.95 9.55
N SER A 53 -0.30 -3.03 9.49
CA SER A 53 -0.88 -2.36 10.66
C SER A 53 -2.35 -2.78 10.87
N GLY A 54 -2.91 -2.44 12.02
CA GLY A 54 -4.31 -2.72 12.34
C GLY A 54 -5.34 -1.89 11.55
N SER A 55 -4.92 -0.79 10.90
CA SER A 55 -5.79 0.04 10.07
C SER A 55 -5.76 -0.34 8.59
N LEU A 56 -4.72 -1.07 8.15
CA LEU A 56 -4.58 -1.48 6.77
C LEU A 56 -5.73 -2.41 6.38
N LYS A 57 -6.40 -2.11 5.27
CA LYS A 57 -7.54 -2.88 4.74
C LYS A 57 -7.30 -3.37 3.33
N TRP A 58 -6.49 -2.65 2.55
CA TRP A 58 -6.25 -2.97 1.16
C TRP A 58 -4.81 -2.66 0.76
N VAL A 59 -4.17 -3.62 0.08
CA VAL A 59 -2.90 -3.48 -0.61
C VAL A 59 -3.12 -3.67 -2.11
N GLN A 60 -2.71 -2.69 -2.90
CA GLN A 60 -2.57 -2.82 -4.35
C GLN A 60 -1.09 -3.00 -4.67
N ALA A 61 -0.73 -4.20 -5.11
CA ALA A 61 0.58 -4.47 -5.68
C ALA A 61 0.67 -3.80 -7.07
N ILE A 62 1.71 -2.98 -7.28
CA ILE A 62 2.01 -2.33 -8.57
C ILE A 62 2.83 -3.30 -9.45
N SER A 63 2.47 -4.59 -9.41
CA SER A 63 3.15 -5.68 -10.13
C SER A 63 2.22 -6.89 -10.23
N ALA A 64 2.47 -7.76 -11.21
CA ALA A 64 1.80 -9.05 -11.34
C ALA A 64 2.33 -10.08 -10.33
N GLY A 65 3.63 -10.02 -10.02
CA GLY A 65 4.25 -10.90 -9.04
C GLY A 65 3.84 -10.53 -7.61
N ILE A 66 3.33 -11.52 -6.87
CA ILE A 66 2.87 -11.36 -5.49
C ILE A 66 3.59 -12.29 -4.49
N ASP A 67 4.64 -13.00 -4.92
CA ASP A 67 5.33 -14.02 -4.10
C ASP A 67 5.96 -13.45 -2.82
N GLN A 68 6.27 -12.15 -2.80
CA GLN A 68 6.83 -11.45 -1.63
C GLN A 68 5.78 -11.12 -0.55
N PHE A 69 4.48 -11.15 -0.87
CA PHE A 69 3.45 -10.73 0.07
C PHE A 69 3.06 -11.88 1.00
N PRO A 70 2.91 -11.63 2.31
CA PRO A 70 2.57 -12.66 3.29
C PRO A 70 1.06 -12.94 3.23
N LEU A 71 0.61 -13.65 2.19
CA LEU A 71 -0.80 -13.85 1.86
C LEU A 71 -1.64 -14.36 3.04
N GLU A 72 -1.09 -15.29 3.83
CA GLU A 72 -1.80 -15.78 5.01
C GLU A 72 -1.93 -14.72 6.11
N ALA A 73 -0.90 -13.91 6.32
CA ALA A 73 -0.93 -12.85 7.34
C ALA A 73 -1.91 -11.75 6.95
N LEU A 74 -1.89 -11.35 5.67
CA LEU A 74 -2.85 -10.41 5.09
C LEU A 74 -4.29 -10.95 5.24
N GLY A 75 -4.52 -12.21 4.88
CA GLY A 75 -5.84 -12.84 5.03
C GLY A 75 -6.31 -12.91 6.48
N ARG A 76 -5.44 -13.28 7.43
CA ARG A 76 -5.76 -13.28 8.87
C ARG A 76 -6.08 -11.88 9.41
N ALA A 77 -5.44 -10.85 8.87
CA ALA A 77 -5.69 -9.46 9.22
C ALA A 77 -6.92 -8.85 8.50
N GLY A 78 -7.56 -9.60 7.59
CA GLY A 78 -8.68 -9.11 6.79
C GLY A 78 -8.25 -8.10 5.71
N VAL A 79 -6.98 -8.09 5.34
CA VAL A 79 -6.42 -7.22 4.30
C VAL A 79 -6.61 -7.86 2.93
N VAL A 80 -7.24 -7.12 2.02
CA VAL A 80 -7.37 -7.52 0.61
C VAL A 80 -6.07 -7.21 -0.12
N LEU A 81 -5.57 -8.14 -0.92
CA LEU A 81 -4.47 -7.92 -1.86
C LEU A 81 -4.99 -8.00 -3.29
N THR A 82 -4.70 -6.98 -4.10
CA THR A 82 -4.90 -6.97 -5.55
C THR A 82 -3.59 -6.73 -6.28
N SER A 83 -3.48 -7.20 -7.52
CA SER A 83 -2.29 -7.07 -8.37
C SER A 83 -2.66 -6.57 -9.77
N ALA A 84 -1.67 -6.06 -10.50
CA ALA A 84 -1.82 -5.59 -11.88
C ALA A 84 -1.37 -6.64 -12.90
#